data_AF-A0A087UAX6-F1
#
_entry.id   AF-A0A087UAX6-F1
#
_cell.length_a   1.000
_cell.length_b   1.000
_cell.length_c   1.000
_cell.angle_alpha   90.00
_cell.angle_beta   90.00
_cell.angle_gamma   90.00
#
_symmetry.space_group_name_H-M   'P 1'
#
loop_
_entity.id
_entity.type
_entity.pdbx_description
1 polymer ?
#
loop_
_entity_poly.entity_id
_entity_poly.type
_entity_poly.pdbx_seq_one_letter_code
_entity_poly.pdbx_strand_id
1 'polypeptide(L)'
;METYKTMFNEDLKNKLLIKLTGNFKRTVELLLMPLAEYYAKLLRKAMYGPGKDEDLLLEILCTITNIQIRQIKEIYQCNYGKTLEDSIQNDCVTPFKHMLLLICKAERNEGIVSLDKVRNDAEALFEAGEAQWGTDEAAFNTLFAYESYEHLRFVFQEYEDITG
;
A
#
# COMPACT_ATOMS: atom_id res chain seq x y z
N MET A 1 6.96 -19.72 -16.47
CA MET A 1 6.43 -21.03 -16.00
C MET A 1 5.69 -21.77 -17.11
N GLU A 2 4.84 -21.09 -17.90
CA GLU A 2 4.10 -21.73 -19.01
C GLU A 2 5.00 -22.40 -20.05
N THR A 3 6.08 -21.74 -20.47
CA THR A 3 7.04 -22.32 -21.45
C THR A 3 7.62 -23.66 -20.99
N TYR A 4 7.96 -23.79 -19.70
CA TYR A 4 8.50 -25.04 -19.15
C TYR A 4 7.42 -26.15 -19.14
N LYS A 5 6.18 -25.80 -18.76
CA LYS A 5 5.06 -26.73 -18.79
C LYS A 5 4.80 -27.24 -20.20
N THR A 6 4.86 -26.36 -21.20
CA THR A 6 4.69 -26.75 -22.62
C THR A 6 5.82 -27.65 -23.12
N MET A 7 7.07 -27.37 -22.76
CA MET A 7 8.23 -28.15 -23.24
C MET A 7 8.38 -29.51 -22.56
N PHE A 8 8.06 -29.62 -21.28
CA PHE A 8 8.36 -30.80 -20.47
C PHE A 8 7.13 -31.53 -19.92
N ASN A 9 5.91 -30.99 -20.13
CA ASN A 9 4.66 -31.47 -19.54
C ASN A 9 4.72 -31.62 -18.01
N GLU A 10 5.49 -30.74 -17.37
CA GLU A 10 5.77 -30.76 -15.93
C GLU A 10 5.52 -29.39 -15.31
N ASP A 11 5.10 -29.36 -14.05
CA ASP A 11 4.97 -28.12 -13.28
C ASP A 11 6.31 -27.73 -12.64
N LEU A 12 6.97 -26.70 -13.20
CA LEU A 12 8.27 -26.22 -12.73
C LEU A 12 8.25 -25.83 -11.25
N LYS A 13 7.16 -25.17 -10.81
CA LYS A 13 7.00 -24.70 -9.43
C LYS A 13 7.01 -25.90 -8.50
N ASN A 14 6.15 -26.88 -8.71
CA ASN A 14 6.10 -28.09 -7.89
C ASN A 14 7.44 -28.83 -7.88
N LYS A 15 8.09 -28.98 -9.04
CA LYS A 15 9.38 -29.68 -9.16
C LYS A 15 10.51 -29.00 -8.38
N LEU A 16 10.56 -27.67 -8.38
CA LEU A 16 11.50 -26.92 -7.57
C LEU A 16 11.18 -27.09 -6.08
N LEU A 17 9.91 -26.87 -5.70
CA LEU A 17 9.50 -26.79 -4.30
C LEU A 17 9.60 -28.10 -3.53
N ILE A 18 9.47 -29.26 -4.19
CA ILE A 18 9.67 -30.57 -3.52
C ILE A 18 11.12 -30.80 -3.11
N LYS A 19 12.10 -30.12 -3.73
CA LYS A 19 13.53 -30.28 -3.44
C LYS A 19 14.06 -29.30 -2.41
N LEU A 20 13.26 -28.29 -2.05
CA LEU A 20 13.67 -27.24 -1.12
C LEU A 20 13.02 -27.45 0.24
N THR A 21 13.66 -26.95 1.30
CA THR A 21 13.13 -26.99 2.66
C THR A 21 13.32 -25.64 3.36
N GLY A 22 12.64 -25.48 4.50
CA GLY A 22 12.79 -24.31 5.38
C GLY A 22 12.54 -22.96 4.71
N ASN A 23 13.29 -21.95 5.14
CA ASN A 23 13.16 -20.58 4.65
C ASN A 23 13.49 -20.46 3.16
N PHE A 24 14.42 -21.26 2.65
CA PHE A 24 14.78 -21.20 1.24
C PHE A 24 13.63 -21.65 0.33
N LYS A 25 12.94 -22.74 0.70
CA LYS A 25 11.69 -23.15 0.01
C LYS A 25 10.70 -22.01 0.00
N ARG A 26 10.46 -21.41 1.17
CA ARG A 26 9.50 -20.32 1.32
C ARG A 26 9.86 -19.11 0.45
N THR A 27 11.13 -18.71 0.41
CA THR A 27 11.58 -17.61 -0.46
C THR A 27 11.32 -17.92 -1.93
N VAL A 28 11.65 -19.14 -2.39
CA VAL A 28 11.40 -19.53 -3.79
C VAL A 28 9.90 -19.61 -4.09
N GLU A 29 9.07 -20.08 -3.15
CA GLU A 29 7.60 -20.05 -3.28
C GLU A 29 7.07 -18.64 -3.52
N LEU A 30 7.56 -17.66 -2.77
CA LEU A 30 7.15 -16.26 -2.88
C LEU A 30 7.65 -15.62 -4.17
N LEU A 31 8.88 -15.93 -4.60
CA LEU A 31 9.43 -15.43 -5.87
C LEU A 31 8.70 -15.96 -7.10
N LEU A 32 8.09 -17.15 -7.02
CA LEU A 32 7.29 -17.73 -8.09
C LEU A 32 5.83 -17.27 -8.08
N MET A 33 5.42 -16.44 -7.12
CA MET A 33 4.05 -15.94 -7.01
C MET A 33 3.87 -14.64 -7.81
N PRO A 34 2.74 -14.45 -8.51
CA PRO A 34 2.39 -13.14 -9.05
C PRO A 34 2.43 -12.06 -7.97
N LEU A 35 2.98 -10.89 -8.28
CA LEU A 35 3.26 -9.86 -7.28
C LEU A 35 2.02 -9.41 -6.50
N ALA A 36 0.88 -9.26 -7.17
CA ALA A 36 -0.37 -8.88 -6.52
C ALA A 36 -0.93 -9.99 -5.60
N GLU A 37 -0.71 -11.27 -5.93
CA GLU A 37 -1.05 -12.39 -5.04
C GLU A 37 -0.13 -12.42 -3.80
N TYR A 38 1.16 -12.12 -3.99
CA TYR A 38 2.11 -11.98 -2.90
C TYR A 38 1.69 -10.89 -1.91
N TYR A 39 1.39 -9.70 -2.41
CA TYR A 39 0.93 -8.60 -1.56
C TYR A 39 -0.43 -8.89 -0.91
N ALA A 40 -1.40 -9.46 -1.63
CA ALA A 40 -2.68 -9.86 -1.02
C ALA A 40 -2.47 -10.83 0.16
N LYS A 41 -1.55 -11.78 0.03
CA LYS A 41 -1.17 -12.72 1.11
C LYS A 41 -0.48 -12.02 2.27
N LEU A 42 0.41 -11.07 2.01
CA LEU A 42 1.06 -10.29 3.06
C LEU A 42 0.08 -9.41 3.82
N LEU A 43 -0.82 -8.70 3.12
CA LEU A 43 -1.87 -7.88 3.72
C LEU A 43 -2.80 -8.74 4.59
N ARG A 44 -3.19 -9.93 4.11
CA ARG A 44 -3.97 -10.89 4.90
C ARG A 44 -3.22 -11.31 6.17
N LYS A 45 -1.92 -11.57 6.05
CA LYS A 45 -1.07 -11.92 7.20
C LYS A 45 -0.94 -10.74 8.18
N ALA A 46 -0.77 -9.52 7.69
CA ALA A 46 -0.68 -8.32 8.52
C ALA A 46 -1.94 -8.14 9.39
N MET A 47 -3.11 -8.38 8.80
CA MET A 47 -4.40 -8.18 9.48
C MET A 47 -4.84 -9.33 10.41
N TYR A 48 -4.51 -10.58 10.05
CA TYR A 48 -5.04 -11.78 10.73
C TYR A 48 -3.96 -12.76 11.24
N GLY A 49 -2.68 -12.43 11.06
CA GLY A 49 -1.58 -13.25 11.53
C GLY A 49 -1.39 -13.20 13.05
N PRO A 50 -0.64 -14.15 13.62
CA PRO A 50 -0.20 -14.07 15.01
C PRO A 50 0.62 -12.79 15.21
N GLY A 51 0.20 -11.93 16.15
CA GLY A 51 0.86 -10.65 16.41
C GLY A 51 0.72 -9.65 15.26
N LYS A 52 -0.51 -9.40 14.79
CA LYS A 52 -0.91 -8.40 13.77
C LYS A 52 0.16 -7.32 13.53
N ASP A 53 0.51 -7.15 12.26
CA ASP A 53 1.67 -6.37 11.84
C ASP A 53 1.20 -5.11 11.11
N GLU A 54 0.98 -4.04 11.88
CA GLU A 54 0.51 -2.76 11.35
C GLU A 54 1.57 -2.08 10.49
N ASP A 55 2.85 -2.26 10.83
CA ASP A 55 3.97 -1.70 10.07
C ASP A 55 4.03 -2.31 8.67
N LEU A 56 3.84 -3.63 8.54
CA LEU A 56 3.75 -4.29 7.23
C LEU A 56 2.56 -3.81 6.41
N LEU A 57 1.42 -3.53 7.05
CA LEU A 57 0.23 -3.00 6.38
C LEU A 57 0.51 -1.61 5.79
N LEU A 58 1.14 -0.73 6.58
CA LEU A 58 1.53 0.62 6.17
C LEU A 58 2.61 0.57 5.09
N GLU A 59 3.66 -0.24 5.28
CA GLU A 59 4.76 -0.39 4.33
C GLU A 59 4.24 -0.75 2.93
N ILE A 60 3.30 -1.71 2.85
CA ILE A 60 2.74 -2.11 1.57
C ILE A 60 1.84 -1.00 1.01
N LEU A 61 0.80 -0.58 1.73
CA LEU A 61 -0.21 0.31 1.16
C LEU A 61 0.32 1.71 0.83
N CYS A 62 1.28 2.22 1.60
CA CYS A 62 1.87 3.54 1.39
C CYS A 62 2.97 3.57 0.30
N THR A 63 3.32 2.44 -0.33
CA THR A 63 4.41 2.39 -1.32
C THR A 63 3.99 1.86 -2.70
N ILE A 64 2.80 1.29 -2.82
CA ILE A 64 2.28 0.73 -4.07
C ILE A 64 1.53 1.76 -4.92
N THR A 65 1.47 1.53 -6.23
CA THR A 65 0.79 2.42 -7.19
C THR A 65 -0.71 2.13 -7.29
N ASN A 66 -1.48 3.04 -7.89
CA ASN A 66 -2.92 2.86 -8.10
C ASN A 66 -3.24 1.55 -8.85
N ILE A 67 -2.49 1.25 -9.90
CA ILE A 67 -2.68 0.01 -10.69
C ILE A 67 -2.44 -1.22 -9.82
N GLN A 68 -1.37 -1.21 -9.00
CA GLN A 68 -1.06 -2.31 -8.10
C GLN A 68 -2.16 -2.49 -7.04
N ILE A 69 -2.65 -1.41 -6.43
CA ILE A 69 -3.74 -1.46 -5.44
C ILE A 69 -4.97 -2.13 -6.05
N ARG A 70 -5.39 -1.74 -7.26
CA ARG A 70 -6.54 -2.33 -7.95
C ARG A 70 -6.37 -3.82 -8.18
N GLN A 71 -5.21 -4.25 -8.69
CA GLN A 71 -4.91 -5.67 -8.90
C GLN A 71 -4.89 -6.47 -7.58
N ILE A 72 -4.31 -5.90 -6.52
CA ILE A 72 -4.25 -6.52 -5.20
C ILE A 72 -5.66 -6.68 -4.64
N LYS A 73 -6.53 -5.67 -4.76
CA LYS A 73 -7.92 -5.72 -4.29
C LYS A 73 -8.71 -6.84 -4.95
N GLU A 74 -8.61 -6.97 -6.28
CA GLU A 74 -9.26 -8.03 -7.04
C GLU A 74 -8.81 -9.42 -6.56
N ILE A 75 -7.50 -9.63 -6.44
CA ILE A 75 -6.94 -10.92 -5.99
C ILE A 75 -7.29 -11.18 -4.52
N TYR A 76 -7.24 -10.17 -3.66
CA TYR A 76 -7.58 -10.29 -2.24
C TYR A 76 -9.04 -10.73 -2.08
N GLN A 77 -9.96 -10.10 -2.81
CA GLN A 77 -11.38 -10.48 -2.79
C GLN A 77 -11.60 -11.90 -3.34
N CYS A 78 -10.94 -12.25 -4.45
CA CYS A 78 -11.02 -13.59 -5.02
C CYS A 78 -10.55 -14.67 -4.04
N ASN A 79 -9.44 -14.42 -3.34
CA ASN A 79 -8.80 -15.39 -2.44
C ASN A 79 -9.48 -15.51 -1.07
N TYR A 80 -10.08 -14.44 -0.56
CA TYR A 80 -10.55 -14.37 0.83
C TYR A 80 -12.04 -14.09 0.99
N GLY A 81 -12.78 -13.82 -0.09
CA GLY A 81 -14.22 -13.60 -0.07
C GLY A 81 -14.66 -12.30 0.63
N LYS A 82 -13.72 -11.41 0.96
CA LYS A 82 -13.96 -10.07 1.52
C LYS A 82 -13.15 -9.05 0.74
N THR A 83 -13.66 -7.83 0.61
CA THR A 83 -12.85 -6.74 0.05
C THR A 83 -11.70 -6.41 1.00
N LEU A 84 -10.65 -5.80 0.43
CA LEU A 84 -9.52 -5.32 1.23
C LEU A 84 -9.99 -4.22 2.19
N GLU A 85 -10.85 -3.33 1.71
CA GLU A 85 -11.46 -2.24 2.47
C GLU A 85 -12.29 -2.75 3.64
N ASP A 86 -13.14 -3.77 3.44
CA ASP A 86 -13.91 -4.36 4.54
C ASP A 86 -13.01 -4.97 5.59
N SER A 87 -11.90 -5.60 5.17
CA SER A 87 -10.92 -6.17 6.10
C SER A 87 -10.22 -5.07 6.90
N ILE A 88 -9.82 -3.97 6.26
CA ILE A 88 -9.19 -2.82 6.93
C ILE A 88 -10.18 -2.16 7.89
N GLN A 89 -11.42 -1.95 7.45
CA GLN A 89 -12.46 -1.30 8.24
C GLN A 89 -12.77 -2.08 9.52
N ASN A 90 -12.94 -3.40 9.40
CA ASN A 90 -13.50 -4.22 10.47
C ASN A 90 -12.44 -4.97 11.29
N ASP A 91 -11.29 -5.29 10.72
CA ASP A 91 -10.33 -6.23 11.32
C ASP A 91 -8.96 -5.59 11.68
N CYS A 92 -8.67 -4.38 11.16
CA CYS A 92 -7.50 -3.58 11.58
C CYS A 92 -7.80 -2.72 12.81
N VAL A 93 -6.84 -2.62 13.72
CA VAL A 93 -6.90 -1.78 14.93
C VAL A 93 -5.75 -0.79 14.90
N THR A 94 -5.75 0.09 13.91
CA THR A 94 -4.66 1.08 13.69
C THR A 94 -5.24 2.50 13.64
N PRO A 95 -4.54 3.52 14.16
CA PRO A 95 -5.00 4.91 14.06
C PRO A 95 -5.07 5.39 12.59
N PHE A 96 -4.25 4.81 11.71
CA PHE A 96 -4.17 5.19 10.29
C PHE A 96 -5.29 4.61 9.41
N LYS A 97 -6.31 3.98 10.01
CA LYS A 97 -7.37 3.26 9.28
C LYS A 97 -8.03 4.13 8.22
N HIS A 98 -8.32 5.40 8.55
CA HIS A 98 -8.95 6.33 7.61
C HIS A 98 -8.06 6.57 6.39
N MET A 99 -6.77 6.87 6.59
CA MET A 99 -5.81 7.05 5.52
C MET A 99 -5.68 5.82 4.64
N LEU A 100 -5.58 4.62 5.24
CA LEU A 100 -5.48 3.37 4.49
C LEU A 100 -6.70 3.12 3.59
N LEU A 101 -7.90 3.45 4.06
CA LEU A 101 -9.12 3.36 3.25
C LEU A 101 -9.14 4.36 2.10
N LEU A 102 -8.62 5.57 2.30
CA LEU A 102 -8.44 6.54 1.21
C LEU A 102 -7.45 6.02 0.16
N ILE A 103 -6.31 5.49 0.60
CA ILE A 103 -5.31 4.86 -0.28
C ILE A 103 -5.93 3.72 -1.09
N CYS A 104 -6.76 2.88 -0.47
CA CYS A 104 -7.44 1.78 -1.16
C CYS A 104 -8.39 2.20 -2.29
N LYS A 105 -8.79 3.48 -2.37
CA LYS A 105 -9.53 4.00 -3.54
C LYS A 105 -8.68 4.00 -4.81
N ALA A 106 -7.35 4.00 -4.68
CA ALA A 106 -6.41 3.97 -5.80
C ALA A 106 -6.62 5.14 -6.78
N GLU A 107 -6.71 6.35 -6.22
CA GLU A 107 -6.96 7.61 -6.92
C GLU A 107 -5.84 8.63 -6.65
N ARG A 108 -4.63 8.18 -6.28
CA ARG A 108 -3.49 9.09 -6.12
C ARG A 108 -3.22 9.79 -7.44
N ASN A 109 -2.98 11.10 -7.39
CA ASN A 109 -2.60 11.91 -8.52
C ASN A 109 -1.31 11.37 -9.15
N GLU A 110 -1.34 11.13 -10.45
CA GLU A 110 -0.20 10.66 -11.27
C GLU A 110 0.15 11.71 -12.36
N GLY A 111 -0.39 12.93 -12.24
CA GLY A 111 -0.17 14.04 -13.15
C GLY A 111 1.06 14.90 -12.81
N ILE A 112 1.21 15.99 -13.57
CA ILE A 112 2.30 16.96 -13.42
C ILE A 112 2.07 17.82 -12.17
N VAL A 113 3.15 18.11 -11.45
CA VAL A 113 3.12 18.99 -10.27
C VAL A 113 2.80 20.45 -10.65
N SER A 114 1.93 21.08 -9.86
CA SER A 114 1.60 22.51 -9.96
C SER A 114 2.17 23.25 -8.75
N LEU A 115 3.04 24.24 -9.00
CA LEU A 115 3.68 25.02 -7.92
C LEU A 115 2.68 25.86 -7.11
N ASP A 116 1.65 26.42 -7.74
CA ASP A 116 0.59 27.14 -7.03
C ASP A 116 -0.15 26.22 -6.07
N LYS A 117 -0.36 24.97 -6.47
CA LYS A 117 -1.00 23.96 -5.61
C LYS A 117 -0.07 23.52 -4.47
N VAL A 118 1.22 23.36 -4.73
CA VAL A 118 2.23 23.02 -3.70
C VAL A 118 2.14 24.02 -2.55
N ARG A 119 2.16 25.32 -2.87
CA ARG A 119 2.07 26.37 -1.86
C ARG A 119 0.77 26.32 -1.07
N ASN A 120 -0.37 26.21 -1.76
CA ASN A 120 -1.67 26.12 -1.10
C ASN A 120 -1.77 24.91 -0.16
N ASP A 121 -1.23 23.76 -0.57
CA ASP A 121 -1.26 22.55 0.27
C ASP A 121 -0.32 22.67 1.48
N ALA A 122 0.84 23.32 1.33
CA ALA A 122 1.76 23.57 2.44
C ALA A 122 1.14 24.52 3.48
N GLU A 123 0.54 25.63 3.02
CA GLU A 123 -0.23 26.55 3.88
C GLU A 123 -1.40 25.80 4.56
N ALA A 124 -2.14 24.96 3.83
CA ALA A 124 -3.23 24.17 4.40
C ALA A 124 -2.75 23.16 5.46
N LEU A 125 -1.59 22.53 5.28
CA LEU A 125 -1.00 21.66 6.30
C LEU A 125 -0.62 22.44 7.57
N PHE A 126 -0.07 23.64 7.40
CA PHE A 126 0.32 24.48 8.54
C PHE A 126 -0.91 24.88 9.36
N GLU A 127 -1.96 25.33 8.66
CA GLU A 127 -3.25 25.65 9.28
C GLU A 127 -3.91 24.43 9.93
N ALA A 128 -3.80 23.25 9.33
CA ALA A 128 -4.33 21.98 9.85
C ALA A 128 -3.56 21.45 11.08
N GLY A 129 -2.35 21.94 11.33
CA GLY A 129 -1.47 21.47 12.39
C GLY A 129 -1.07 22.60 13.33
N GLU A 130 0.08 23.21 13.07
CA GLU A 130 0.77 24.13 13.99
C GLU A 130 0.00 25.42 14.29
N ALA A 131 -0.85 25.89 13.36
CA ALA A 131 -1.64 27.11 13.59
C ALA A 131 -2.81 26.92 14.57
N GLN A 132 -3.12 25.68 14.95
CA GLN A 132 -4.25 25.37 15.83
C GLN A 132 -3.87 24.44 16.99
N TRP A 133 -4.77 24.33 17.97
CA TRP A 133 -4.59 23.36 19.05
C TRP A 133 -5.14 22.00 18.63
N GLY A 134 -4.27 21.00 18.55
CA GLY A 134 -4.60 19.67 18.04
C GLY A 134 -4.15 19.51 16.60
N THR A 135 -4.78 18.59 15.88
CA THR A 135 -4.44 18.32 14.47
C THR A 135 -5.70 17.94 13.72
N ASP A 136 -5.95 18.59 12.59
CA ASP A 136 -6.96 18.16 11.63
C ASP A 136 -6.42 16.98 10.82
N GLU A 137 -6.50 15.78 11.40
CA GLU A 137 -6.05 14.55 10.77
C GLU A 137 -6.73 14.29 9.41
N ALA A 138 -7.94 14.81 9.17
CA ALA A 138 -8.63 14.61 7.91
C ALA A 138 -7.94 15.35 6.76
N ALA A 139 -7.43 16.56 7.01
CA ALA A 139 -6.64 17.31 6.04
C ALA A 139 -5.36 16.56 5.66
N PHE A 140 -4.60 16.10 6.66
CA PHE A 140 -3.37 15.31 6.46
C PHE A 140 -3.65 14.00 5.70
N ASN A 141 -4.66 13.24 6.14
CA ASN A 141 -5.03 11.97 5.50
C ASN A 141 -5.42 12.16 4.03
N THR A 142 -6.16 13.22 3.71
CA THR A 142 -6.59 13.52 2.35
C THR A 142 -5.40 13.85 1.46
N LEU A 143 -4.55 14.79 1.90
CA LEU A 143 -3.38 15.19 1.14
C LEU A 143 -2.43 14.01 0.89
N PHE A 144 -2.09 13.25 1.94
CA PHE A 144 -1.16 12.13 1.84
C PHE A 144 -1.70 10.93 1.07
N ALA A 145 -3.01 10.73 1.01
CA ALA A 145 -3.60 9.66 0.22
C ALA A 145 -3.68 10.01 -1.27
N TYR A 146 -3.98 11.27 -1.60
CA TYR A 146 -4.35 11.65 -2.96
C TYR A 146 -3.29 12.38 -3.76
N GLU A 147 -2.29 13.02 -3.16
CA GLU A 147 -1.27 13.72 -3.95
C GLU A 147 -0.12 12.85 -4.40
N SER A 148 0.51 13.21 -5.53
CA SER A 148 1.64 12.44 -6.04
C SER A 148 2.83 12.52 -5.07
N TYR A 149 3.69 11.50 -5.05
CA TYR A 149 4.89 11.52 -4.22
C TYR A 149 5.84 12.69 -4.58
N GLU A 150 5.83 13.09 -5.85
CA GLU A 150 6.60 14.24 -6.31
C GLU A 150 6.02 15.55 -5.77
N HIS A 151 4.70 15.72 -5.84
CA HIS A 151 3.99 16.87 -5.27
C HIS A 151 4.24 16.99 -3.76
N LEU A 152 4.10 15.89 -3.02
CA LEU A 152 4.32 15.87 -1.57
C LEU A 152 5.75 16.28 -1.19
N ARG A 153 6.76 15.90 -1.97
CA ARG A 153 8.16 16.34 -1.71
C ARG A 153 8.30 17.85 -1.80
N PHE A 154 7.68 18.48 -2.80
CA PHE A 154 7.68 19.93 -2.92
C PHE A 154 6.86 20.60 -1.81
N VAL A 155 5.73 20.01 -1.42
CA VAL A 155 4.95 20.50 -0.27
C VAL A 155 5.77 20.47 1.01
N PHE A 156 6.53 19.41 1.27
CA PHE A 156 7.36 19.33 2.48
C PHE A 156 8.47 20.38 2.48
N GLN A 157 9.07 20.67 1.34
CA GLN A 157 10.07 21.73 1.22
C GLN A 157 9.45 23.11 1.47
N GLU A 158 8.32 23.42 0.83
CA GLU A 158 7.62 24.69 1.05
C GLU A 158 7.09 24.82 2.49
N TYR A 159 6.65 23.72 3.10
CA TYR A 159 6.23 23.69 4.50
C TYR A 159 7.38 24.07 5.44
N GLU A 160 8.58 23.53 5.22
CA GLU A 160 9.80 23.91 5.96
C GLU A 160 10.09 25.41 5.81
N ASP A 161 9.97 25.96 4.60
CA ASP A 161 10.13 27.40 4.35
C ASP A 161 9.09 28.27 5.09
N ILE A 162 7.86 27.76 5.30
CA ILE A 162 6.79 28.45 6.02
C ILE A 162 7.02 28.42 7.54
N THR A 163 7.46 27.29 8.10
CA THR A 163 7.48 27.08 9.55
C THR A 163 8.81 27.41 10.22
N GLY A 164 9.92 27.41 9.47
CA GLY A 164 11.24 27.83 9.95
C GLY A 164 12.08 26.70 10.53
#